data_AF-A0A352IWW7-F1
#
_entry.id   AF-A0A352IWW7-F1
#
_cell.length_a   1.000
_cell.length_b   1.000
_cell.length_c   1.000
_cell.angle_alpha   90.00
_cell.angle_beta   90.00
_cell.angle_gamma   90.00
#
_symmetry.space_group_name_H-M   'P 1'
#
loop_
_entity.id
_entity.type
_entity.pdbx_description
1 polymer ?
#
loop_
_entity_poly.entity_id
_entity_poly.type
_entity_poly.pdbx_seq_one_letter_code
_entity_poly.pdbx_strand_id
1 'polypeptide(L)'
;MALTDEIKQSIQQGYRDVLAGKDIRARYGQRLMIAEIARYMGDITENDGQRTSPASACVVEAGTGTGKTLAYLIAAIPVAKALGKTLVISTATVALQDQIVLKDLPDLKKHSKMDFNWTLAKGRGRYLCMSRLEARLHDEGNTDSDTMPLFLLDGPKNEEPGTRAFFEEMLASYGSREWDGDRDHWPEQIPDDVWRQVT
;
A
#
# COMPACT_ATOMS: atom_id res chain seq x y z
N MET A 1 20.29 10.82 17.48
CA MET A 1 20.76 12.21 17.26
C MET A 1 19.55 13.09 17.49
N ALA A 2 19.57 13.95 18.51
CA ALA A 2 18.38 14.72 18.90
C ALA A 2 17.70 15.40 17.69
N LEU A 3 16.36 15.48 17.71
CA LEU A 3 15.58 16.07 16.63
C LEU A 3 16.08 17.49 16.33
N THR A 4 16.61 17.70 15.12
CA THR A 4 17.07 19.03 14.69
C THR A 4 15.88 19.97 14.53
N ASP A 5 16.12 21.27 14.66
CA ASP A 5 15.06 22.27 14.51
C ASP A 5 14.47 22.29 13.09
N GLU A 6 15.27 21.94 12.09
CA GLU A 6 14.82 21.75 10.70
C GLU A 6 13.79 20.62 10.58
N ILE A 7 14.03 19.48 11.23
CA ILE A 7 13.08 18.35 11.23
C ILE A 7 11.80 18.75 11.96
N LYS A 8 11.91 19.43 13.13
CA LYS A 8 10.74 19.93 13.87
C LYS A 8 9.91 20.87 13.00
N GLN A 9 10.56 21.80 12.30
CA GLN A 9 9.89 22.75 11.42
C GLN A 9 9.23 22.03 10.24
N SER A 10 9.88 21.03 9.64
CA SER A 10 9.30 20.21 8.57
C SER A 10 8.02 19.49 9.02
N ILE A 11 8.05 18.84 10.19
CA ILE A 11 6.89 18.17 10.78
C ILE A 11 5.76 19.17 11.05
N GLN A 12 6.08 20.31 11.69
CA GLN A 12 5.09 21.32 12.04
C GLN A 12 4.45 21.98 10.81
N GLN A 13 5.26 22.33 9.81
CA GLN A 13 4.78 22.96 8.59
C GLN A 13 3.93 21.99 7.78
N GLY A 14 4.41 20.76 7.57
CA GLY A 14 3.64 19.74 6.86
C GLY A 14 2.33 19.41 7.55
N TYR A 15 2.29 19.38 8.89
CA TYR A 15 1.04 19.20 9.62
C TYR A 15 0.07 20.36 9.39
N ARG A 16 0.54 21.61 9.48
CA ARG A 16 -0.29 22.81 9.21
C ARG A 16 -0.84 22.81 7.79
N ASP A 17 0.00 22.47 6.82
CA ASP A 17 -0.38 22.45 5.41
C ASP A 17 -1.43 21.36 5.14
N VAL A 18 -1.32 20.18 5.76
CA VAL A 18 -2.37 19.15 5.67
C VAL A 18 -3.68 19.59 6.31
N LEU A 19 -3.63 20.20 7.50
CA LEU A 19 -4.84 20.67 8.17
C LEU A 19 -5.57 21.73 7.34
N ALA A 20 -4.82 22.69 6.78
CA ALA A 20 -5.37 23.72 5.90
C ALA A 20 -5.88 23.12 4.57
N GLY A 21 -5.12 22.22 3.96
CA GLY A 21 -5.47 21.62 2.67
C GLY A 21 -6.69 20.68 2.73
N LYS A 22 -6.96 20.07 3.88
CA LYS A 22 -8.12 19.19 4.09
C LYS A 22 -9.28 19.85 4.83
N ASP A 23 -9.15 21.12 5.19
CA ASP A 23 -10.11 21.87 6.03
C ASP A 23 -10.50 21.12 7.32
N ILE A 24 -9.49 20.63 8.04
CA ILE A 24 -9.67 19.88 9.29
C ILE A 24 -8.98 20.57 10.46
N ARG A 25 -9.54 20.39 11.66
CA ARG A 25 -9.00 20.97 12.90
C ARG A 25 -7.98 20.05 13.56
N ALA A 26 -6.91 20.67 14.08
CA ALA A 26 -5.89 19.97 14.85
C ALA A 26 -6.48 19.36 16.13
N ARG A 27 -6.17 18.09 16.39
CA ARG A 27 -6.58 17.39 17.62
C ARG A 27 -5.40 17.25 18.58
N TYR A 28 -5.67 17.37 19.89
CA TYR A 28 -4.61 17.24 20.91
C TYR A 28 -3.92 15.87 20.85
N GLY A 29 -4.70 14.79 20.79
CA GLY A 29 -4.15 13.43 20.70
C GLY A 29 -3.26 13.20 19.48
N GLN A 30 -3.59 13.79 18.33
CA GLN A 30 -2.72 13.73 17.14
C GLN A 30 -1.39 14.45 17.38
N ARG A 31 -1.42 15.66 17.94
CA ARG A 31 -0.18 16.42 18.22
C ARG A 31 0.71 15.70 19.23
N LEU A 32 0.11 15.10 20.25
CA LEU A 32 0.84 14.33 21.24
C LEU A 32 1.49 13.09 20.59
N MET A 33 0.72 12.33 19.80
CA MET A 33 1.23 11.17 19.06
C MET A 33 2.37 11.55 18.11
N ILE A 34 2.24 12.67 17.36
CA ILE A 34 3.29 13.17 16.49
C ILE A 34 4.58 13.46 17.29
N ALA A 35 4.45 14.16 18.42
CA ALA A 35 5.59 14.53 19.25
C ALA A 35 6.30 13.32 19.86
N GLU A 36 5.55 12.33 20.36
CA GLU A 36 6.13 11.12 20.97
C GLU A 36 6.84 10.24 19.93
N ILE A 37 6.24 10.06 18.75
CA ILE A 37 6.88 9.29 17.66
C ILE A 37 8.15 9.99 17.17
N ALA A 38 8.07 11.30 16.92
CA ALA A 38 9.23 12.06 16.45
C ALA A 38 10.37 11.99 17.47
N ARG A 39 10.08 12.26 18.76
CA ARG A 39 11.08 12.20 19.83
C ARG A 39 11.74 10.83 19.93
N TYR A 40 10.94 9.76 19.96
CA TYR A 40 11.45 8.40 19.97
C TYR A 40 12.40 8.12 18.80
N MET A 41 12.02 8.50 17.57
CA MET A 41 12.87 8.28 16.40
C MET A 41 14.14 9.13 16.43
N GLY A 42 14.09 10.36 16.94
CA GLY A 42 15.27 11.22 17.11
C GLY A 42 16.25 10.71 18.17
N ASP A 43 15.75 10.05 19.22
CA ASP A 43 16.61 9.50 20.27
C ASP A 43 17.40 8.27 19.81
N ILE A 44 17.09 7.72 18.64
CA ILE A 44 17.86 6.63 18.03
C ILE A 44 19.21 7.18 17.55
N THR A 45 20.29 6.53 17.99
CA THR A 45 21.64 6.74 17.47
C THR A 45 22.15 5.45 16.86
N GLU A 46 22.94 5.56 15.81
CA GLU A 46 23.55 4.43 15.12
C GLU A 46 25.00 4.73 14.73
N ASN A 47 25.75 3.67 14.48
CA ASN A 47 27.07 3.69 13.86
C ASN A 47 27.15 2.50 12.89
N ASP A 48 27.50 2.76 11.63
CA ASP A 48 27.59 1.74 10.57
C ASP A 48 26.34 0.84 10.46
N GLY A 49 25.16 1.46 10.49
CA GLY A 49 23.87 0.76 10.41
C GLY A 49 23.47 -0.01 11.68
N GLN A 50 24.32 -0.04 12.71
CA GLN A 50 24.01 -0.68 13.99
C GLN A 50 23.56 0.37 15.01
N ARG A 51 22.43 0.12 15.65
CA ARG A 51 21.91 0.98 16.71
C ARG A 51 22.88 0.99 17.90
N THR A 52 23.30 2.18 18.32
CA THR A 52 24.15 2.40 19.50
C THR A 52 23.37 2.91 20.70
N SER A 53 22.19 3.48 20.49
CA SER A 53 21.29 3.81 21.59
C SER A 53 20.69 2.54 22.21
N PRO A 54 20.28 2.55 23.48
CA PRO A 54 19.60 1.41 24.09
C PRO A 54 18.40 0.98 23.26
N ALA A 55 18.19 -0.34 23.14
CA ALA A 55 17.00 -0.88 22.49
C ALA A 55 15.75 -0.40 23.24
N SER A 56 14.83 0.23 22.52
CA SER A 56 13.57 0.75 23.05
C SER A 56 12.51 0.72 21.98
N ALA A 57 11.25 0.83 22.39
CA ALA A 57 10.08 0.95 21.52
C ALA A 57 9.17 2.07 22.01
N CYS A 58 8.53 2.77 21.08
CA CYS A 58 7.44 3.71 21.39
C CYS A 58 6.11 2.99 21.18
N VAL A 59 5.29 2.93 22.25
CA VAL A 59 3.96 2.32 22.21
C VAL A 59 2.94 3.43 22.43
N VAL A 60 2.05 3.61 21.45
CA VAL A 60 0.99 4.63 21.51
C VAL A 60 -0.36 3.96 21.34
N GLU A 61 -1.19 4.05 22.37
CA GLU A 61 -2.60 3.70 22.27
C GLU A 61 -3.40 4.91 21.79
N ALA A 62 -4.21 4.72 20.74
CA ALA A 62 -5.09 5.76 20.24
C ALA A 62 -6.43 5.17 19.78
N GLY A 63 -7.53 5.78 20.22
CA GLY A 63 -8.89 5.37 19.86
C GLY A 63 -9.19 5.46 18.36
N THR A 64 -10.23 4.79 17.87
CA THR A 64 -10.67 4.88 16.47
C THR A 64 -11.03 6.31 16.07
N GLY A 65 -10.88 6.65 14.79
CA GLY A 65 -11.19 8.00 14.29
C GLY A 65 -10.28 9.13 14.78
N THR A 66 -9.26 8.86 15.60
CA THR A 66 -8.30 9.86 16.11
C THR A 66 -7.33 10.40 15.05
N GLY A 67 -7.32 9.83 13.84
CA GLY A 67 -6.38 10.20 12.77
C GLY A 67 -4.95 9.70 13.01
N LYS A 68 -4.83 8.48 13.54
CA LYS A 68 -3.57 7.77 13.82
C LYS A 68 -2.64 7.75 12.60
N THR A 69 -3.20 7.43 11.43
CA THR A 69 -2.46 7.34 10.17
C THR A 69 -1.75 8.63 9.83
N LEU A 70 -2.48 9.74 9.82
CA LEU A 70 -1.88 11.05 9.57
C LEU A 70 -0.78 11.37 10.59
N ALA A 71 -1.03 11.09 11.87
CA ALA A 71 -0.09 11.41 12.94
C ALA A 71 1.25 10.67 12.79
N TYR A 72 1.26 9.34 12.59
CA TYR A 72 2.52 8.62 12.42
C TYR A 72 3.22 8.97 11.11
N LEU A 73 2.49 9.23 10.02
CA LEU A 73 3.10 9.58 8.73
C LEU A 73 3.80 10.94 8.78
N ILE A 74 3.12 11.96 9.32
CA ILE A 74 3.66 13.32 9.48
C ILE A 74 4.89 13.34 10.38
N ALA A 75 4.93 12.49 11.41
CA ALA A 75 6.08 12.38 12.30
C ALA A 75 7.24 11.62 11.64
N ALA A 76 6.96 10.44 11.08
CA ALA A 76 7.99 9.50 10.69
C ALA A 76 8.65 9.81 9.34
N ILE A 77 7.90 10.34 8.36
CA ILE A 77 8.44 10.60 7.01
C ILE A 77 9.58 11.62 7.04
N PRO A 78 9.42 12.81 7.67
CA PRO A 78 10.52 13.79 7.74
C PRO A 78 11.75 13.25 8.48
N VAL A 79 11.53 12.51 9.56
CA VAL A 79 12.62 11.93 10.34
C VAL A 79 13.37 10.86 9.53
N ALA A 80 12.65 9.93 8.91
CA ALA A 80 13.25 8.91 8.05
C ALA A 80 14.03 9.53 6.88
N LYS A 81 13.47 10.57 6.24
CA LYS A 81 14.13 11.31 5.16
C LYS A 81 15.42 11.97 5.63
N ALA A 82 15.39 12.66 6.77
CA ALA A 82 16.57 13.34 7.33
C ALA A 82 17.67 12.34 7.75
N LEU A 83 17.29 11.13 8.17
CA LEU A 83 18.22 10.04 8.50
C LEU A 83 18.67 9.23 7.28
N GLY A 84 18.16 9.50 6.07
CA GLY A 84 18.44 8.70 4.88
C GLY A 84 17.97 7.24 5.00
N LYS A 85 16.89 6.98 5.75
CA LYS A 85 16.36 5.64 6.03
C LYS A 85 15.05 5.37 5.31
N THR A 86 14.79 4.10 5.05
CA THR A 86 13.49 3.62 4.57
C THR A 86 12.53 3.46 5.75
N LEU A 87 11.37 4.12 5.67
CA LEU A 87 10.27 3.93 6.63
C LEU A 87 9.44 2.71 6.24
N VAL A 88 9.36 1.73 7.12
CA VAL A 88 8.49 0.55 6.96
C VAL A 88 7.24 0.73 7.82
N ILE A 89 6.07 0.66 7.19
CA ILE A 89 4.77 0.70 7.86
C ILE A 89 4.14 -0.67 7.72
N SER A 90 3.91 -1.34 8.85
CA SER A 90 3.27 -2.66 8.89
C SER A 90 1.86 -2.52 9.45
N THR A 91 0.90 -3.19 8.82
CA THR A 91 -0.50 -3.22 9.25
C THR A 91 -1.04 -4.65 9.23
N ALA A 92 -2.17 -4.85 9.91
CA ALA A 92 -2.72 -6.20 10.12
C ALA A 92 -3.35 -6.82 8.86
N THR A 93 -3.87 -6.02 7.93
CA THR A 93 -4.65 -6.52 6.78
C THR A 93 -4.28 -5.80 5.49
N VAL A 94 -4.46 -6.47 4.35
CA VAL A 94 -4.23 -5.88 3.01
C VAL A 94 -5.09 -4.64 2.79
N ALA A 95 -6.37 -4.68 3.18
CA ALA A 95 -7.26 -3.53 3.07
C ALA A 95 -6.73 -2.27 3.80
N LEU A 96 -6.07 -2.43 4.96
CA LEU A 96 -5.44 -1.31 5.65
C LEU A 96 -4.19 -0.80 4.92
N GLN A 97 -3.44 -1.68 4.24
CA GLN A 97 -2.31 -1.28 3.40
C GLN A 97 -2.80 -0.48 2.19
N ASP A 98 -3.84 -0.95 1.51
CA ASP A 98 -4.41 -0.28 0.34
C ASP A 98 -5.00 1.08 0.73
N GLN A 99 -5.67 1.17 1.90
CA GLN A 99 -6.11 2.47 2.43
C GLN A 99 -4.93 3.45 2.58
N ILE A 100 -3.79 2.99 3.11
CA ILE A 100 -2.62 3.84 3.27
C ILE A 100 -2.06 4.26 1.92
N VAL A 101 -1.91 3.32 0.98
CA VAL A 101 -1.22 3.51 -0.30
C VAL A 101 -2.06 4.27 -1.32
N LEU A 102 -3.35 4.00 -1.41
CA LEU A 102 -4.25 4.58 -2.42
C LEU A 102 -4.90 5.88 -1.96
N LYS A 103 -4.95 6.13 -0.64
CA LYS A 103 -5.61 7.31 -0.07
C LYS A 103 -4.70 8.13 0.82
N ASP A 104 -4.21 7.56 1.93
CA ASP A 104 -3.57 8.38 2.97
C ASP A 104 -2.22 8.98 2.52
N LEU A 105 -1.37 8.22 1.81
CA LEU A 105 -0.08 8.70 1.28
C LEU A 105 -0.23 9.70 0.11
N PRO A 106 -1.09 9.45 -0.91
CA PRO A 106 -1.40 10.45 -1.93
C PRO A 106 -1.96 11.74 -1.35
N ASP A 107 -2.92 11.66 -0.43
CA ASP A 107 -3.49 12.82 0.26
C ASP A 107 -2.39 13.58 1.00
N LEU A 108 -1.55 12.86 1.75
CA LEU A 108 -0.46 13.46 2.48
C LEU A 108 0.53 14.17 1.57
N LYS A 109 0.98 13.54 0.48
CA LYS A 109 1.91 14.16 -0.48
C LYS A 109 1.31 15.41 -1.10
N LYS A 110 0.03 15.35 -1.49
CA LYS A 110 -0.70 16.48 -2.08
C LYS A 110 -0.79 17.68 -1.14
N HIS A 111 -1.06 17.46 0.14
CA HIS A 111 -1.36 18.55 1.06
C HIS A 111 -0.18 18.98 1.93
N SER A 112 0.79 18.12 2.23
CA SER A 112 1.93 18.46 3.10
C SER A 112 3.09 19.14 2.39
N LYS A 113 3.11 19.11 1.03
CA LYS A 113 4.24 19.52 0.19
C LYS A 113 5.55 18.78 0.49
N MET A 114 5.48 17.67 1.23
CA MET A 114 6.63 16.81 1.46
C MET A 114 6.91 15.98 0.21
N ASP A 115 8.18 15.88 -0.14
CA ASP A 115 8.62 15.01 -1.22
C ASP A 115 9.12 13.67 -0.68
N PHE A 116 8.38 12.60 -1.00
CA PHE A 116 8.68 11.21 -0.65
C PHE A 116 8.04 10.27 -1.66
N ASN A 117 8.57 9.05 -1.76
CA ASN A 117 8.03 7.96 -2.58
C ASN A 117 7.64 6.80 -1.67
N TRP A 118 6.74 5.95 -2.15
CA TRP A 118 6.31 4.75 -1.44
C TRP A 118 6.17 3.58 -2.41
N THR A 119 6.20 2.38 -1.85
CA THR A 119 5.87 1.14 -2.55
C THR A 119 5.10 0.23 -1.61
N LEU A 120 4.34 -0.70 -2.17
CA LEU A 120 3.52 -1.66 -1.44
C LEU A 120 4.19 -3.03 -1.51
N ALA A 121 4.32 -3.69 -0.35
CA ALA A 121 4.90 -5.02 -0.26
C ALA A 121 3.84 -6.00 0.27
N LYS A 122 3.29 -6.82 -0.61
CA LYS A 122 2.41 -7.95 -0.26
C LYS A 122 3.16 -9.29 -0.43
N GLY A 123 2.58 -10.37 0.11
CA GLY A 123 3.12 -11.71 -0.11
C GLY A 123 3.04 -12.08 -1.60
N ARG A 124 4.03 -12.83 -2.12
CA ARG A 124 4.10 -13.23 -3.53
C ARG A 124 2.80 -13.85 -4.06
N GLY A 125 2.12 -14.65 -3.24
CA GLY A 125 0.84 -15.28 -3.58
C GLY A 125 -0.33 -14.31 -3.80
N ARG A 126 -0.11 -13.00 -3.69
CA ARG A 126 -1.06 -11.93 -4.01
C ARG A 126 -0.83 -11.34 -5.40
N TYR A 127 0.25 -11.71 -6.08
CA TYR A 127 0.58 -11.19 -7.40
C TYR A 127 0.41 -12.26 -8.48
N LEU A 128 -0.11 -11.83 -9.63
CA LEU A 128 -0.21 -12.64 -10.83
C LEU A 128 1.19 -13.03 -11.32
N CYS A 129 1.37 -14.32 -11.62
CA CYS A 129 2.55 -14.83 -12.29
C CYS A 129 2.26 -14.98 -13.79
N MET A 130 2.77 -14.05 -14.60
CA MET A 130 2.58 -14.05 -16.05
C MET A 130 2.94 -15.38 -16.71
N SER A 131 4.07 -15.98 -16.31
CA SER A 131 4.48 -17.29 -16.84
C SER A 131 3.49 -18.41 -16.53
N ARG A 132 2.83 -18.38 -15.36
CA ARG A 132 1.80 -19.37 -15.01
C ARG A 132 0.49 -19.12 -15.74
N LEU A 133 0.11 -17.86 -15.90
CA LEU A 133 -1.06 -17.46 -16.67
C LEU A 133 -0.94 -17.91 -18.14
N GLU A 134 0.21 -17.64 -18.78
CA GLU A 134 0.49 -18.09 -20.14
C GLU A 134 0.47 -19.62 -20.25
N ALA A 135 1.16 -20.32 -19.35
CA ALA A 135 1.15 -21.78 -19.33
C ALA A 135 -0.28 -22.33 -19.20
N ARG A 136 -1.11 -21.72 -18.34
CA ARG A 136 -2.51 -22.11 -18.13
C ARG A 136 -3.40 -21.88 -19.36
N LEU A 137 -3.13 -20.84 -20.13
CA LEU A 137 -3.83 -20.55 -21.40
C LEU A 137 -3.38 -21.47 -22.54
N HIS A 138 -2.15 -21.98 -22.50
CA HIS A 138 -1.60 -22.92 -23.47
C HIS A 138 -1.99 -24.38 -23.20
N ASP A 139 -2.00 -24.84 -21.94
CA ASP A 139 -2.28 -26.24 -21.58
C ASP A 139 -3.72 -26.68 -21.93
N GLU A 140 -4.70 -25.78 -21.85
CA GLU A 140 -6.07 -26.06 -22.29
C GLU A 140 -6.25 -26.14 -23.81
N GLY A 141 -5.26 -25.71 -24.58
CA GLY A 141 -5.28 -25.82 -26.05
C GLY A 141 -5.15 -27.26 -26.57
N ASN A 142 -4.91 -28.24 -25.68
CA ASN A 142 -4.73 -29.65 -26.04
C ASN A 142 -5.95 -30.55 -25.72
N THR A 143 -7.10 -29.97 -25.35
CA THR A 143 -8.35 -30.71 -25.12
C THR A 143 -9.45 -30.16 -26.03
N ASP A 144 -9.75 -30.90 -27.10
CA ASP A 144 -10.83 -30.76 -28.09
C ASP A 144 -11.84 -29.61 -27.90
N SER A 145 -11.81 -28.60 -28.78
CA SER A 145 -12.93 -27.66 -29.00
C SER A 145 -12.78 -26.88 -30.32
N ASP A 146 -12.77 -27.58 -31.44
CA ASP A 146 -13.13 -26.99 -32.74
C ASP A 146 -14.66 -26.85 -32.80
N THR A 147 -15.22 -25.82 -32.14
CA THR A 147 -16.47 -25.08 -32.47
C THR A 147 -17.02 -24.36 -31.23
N MET A 148 -16.80 -23.05 -31.14
CA MET A 148 -17.59 -22.18 -30.25
C MET A 148 -18.90 -21.80 -30.94
N PRO A 149 -20.09 -22.16 -30.41
CA PRO A 149 -21.37 -21.74 -30.97
C PRO A 149 -21.54 -20.22 -30.84
N LEU A 150 -21.89 -19.55 -31.94
CA LEU A 150 -22.07 -18.09 -32.04
C LEU A 150 -23.08 -17.50 -31.03
N PHE A 151 -23.96 -18.32 -30.42
CA PHE A 151 -24.96 -17.87 -29.46
C PHE A 151 -24.42 -17.58 -28.05
N LEU A 152 -23.19 -18.01 -27.72
CA LEU A 152 -22.54 -17.77 -26.42
C LEU A 152 -21.93 -16.35 -26.30
N LEU A 153 -21.94 -15.55 -27.37
CA LEU A 153 -21.42 -14.18 -27.38
C LEU A 153 -22.38 -13.13 -26.75
N ASP A 154 -23.63 -13.50 -26.44
CA ASP A 154 -24.68 -12.59 -25.95
C ASP A 154 -25.05 -12.81 -24.46
N GLY A 155 -24.20 -13.49 -23.69
CA GLY A 155 -24.37 -13.65 -22.24
C GLY A 155 -23.92 -12.41 -21.44
N PRO A 156 -24.47 -12.17 -20.22
CA PRO A 156 -23.98 -11.10 -19.36
C PRO A 156 -22.49 -11.29 -19.08
N LYS A 157 -21.71 -10.20 -19.22
CA LYS A 157 -20.24 -10.14 -19.09
C LYS A 157 -19.74 -10.32 -17.64
N ASN A 158 -20.16 -11.39 -16.99
CA ASN A 158 -19.55 -11.88 -15.76
C ASN A 158 -19.06 -13.30 -16.09
N GLU A 159 -17.85 -13.40 -16.61
CA GLU A 159 -17.27 -14.69 -16.98
C GLU A 159 -16.91 -15.47 -15.72
N GLU A 160 -17.40 -16.71 -15.61
CA GLU A 160 -17.18 -17.50 -14.39
C GLU A 160 -15.67 -17.67 -14.13
N PRO A 161 -15.20 -17.38 -12.89
CA PRO A 161 -13.80 -17.53 -12.54
C PRO A 161 -13.27 -18.93 -12.83
N GLY A 162 -12.11 -19.01 -13.49
CA GLY A 162 -11.44 -20.27 -13.83
C GLY A 162 -11.73 -20.78 -15.25
N THR A 163 -12.59 -20.11 -16.02
CA THR A 163 -12.72 -20.34 -17.46
C THR A 163 -11.54 -19.77 -18.23
N ARG A 164 -11.31 -20.27 -19.45
CA ARG A 164 -10.29 -19.72 -20.37
C ARG A 164 -10.49 -18.23 -20.61
N ALA A 165 -11.74 -17.81 -20.86
CA ALA A 165 -12.10 -16.43 -21.15
C ALA A 165 -11.72 -15.49 -19.99
N PHE A 166 -11.97 -15.92 -18.74
CA PHE A 166 -11.55 -15.19 -17.54
C PHE A 166 -10.03 -14.97 -17.48
N PHE A 167 -9.22 -15.97 -17.82
CA PHE A 167 -7.77 -15.82 -17.88
C PHE A 167 -7.30 -14.94 -19.05
N GLU A 168 -8.01 -14.97 -20.19
CA GLU A 168 -7.77 -14.06 -21.31
C GLU A 168 -8.11 -12.60 -20.93
N GLU A 169 -9.16 -12.37 -20.15
CA GLU A 169 -9.50 -11.07 -19.58
C GLU A 169 -8.41 -10.57 -18.63
N MET A 170 -7.93 -11.41 -17.71
CA MET A 170 -6.79 -11.08 -16.83
C MET A 170 -5.55 -10.66 -17.62
N LEU A 171 -5.22 -11.42 -18.68
CA LEU A 171 -4.09 -11.11 -19.55
C LEU A 171 -4.29 -9.77 -20.26
N ALA A 172 -5.50 -9.52 -20.79
CA ALA A 172 -5.84 -8.29 -21.48
C ALA A 172 -5.77 -7.08 -20.54
N SER A 173 -6.34 -7.17 -19.34
CA SER A 173 -6.35 -6.11 -18.33
C SER A 173 -4.95 -5.79 -17.78
N TYR A 174 -4.13 -6.81 -17.59
CA TYR A 174 -2.72 -6.63 -17.23
C TYR A 174 -1.93 -5.96 -18.38
N GLY A 175 -2.15 -6.42 -19.61
CA GLY A 175 -1.51 -5.86 -20.81
C GLY A 175 -1.89 -4.40 -21.10
N SER A 176 -3.15 -4.03 -20.84
CA SER A 176 -3.66 -2.65 -20.98
C SER A 176 -3.20 -1.73 -19.83
N ARG A 177 -2.61 -2.28 -18.77
CA ARG A 177 -2.24 -1.59 -17.51
C ARG A 177 -3.44 -1.02 -16.74
N GLU A 178 -4.63 -1.54 -16.99
CA GLU A 178 -5.82 -1.23 -16.18
C GLU A 178 -5.76 -1.94 -14.83
N TRP A 179 -5.07 -3.09 -14.79
CA TRP A 179 -4.80 -3.85 -13.58
C TRP A 179 -3.30 -4.07 -13.38
N ASP A 180 -2.84 -3.98 -12.14
CA ASP A 180 -1.42 -4.08 -11.75
C ASP A 180 -0.97 -5.52 -11.44
N GLY A 181 -1.87 -6.50 -11.59
CA GLY A 181 -1.61 -7.90 -11.27
C GLY A 181 -1.78 -8.23 -9.78
N ASP A 182 -2.24 -7.27 -8.96
CA ASP A 182 -2.55 -7.51 -7.55
C ASP A 182 -3.94 -8.13 -7.40
N ARG A 183 -4.01 -9.32 -6.79
CA ARG A 183 -5.26 -10.06 -6.58
C ARG A 183 -6.34 -9.21 -5.92
N ASP A 184 -5.97 -8.35 -4.96
CA ASP A 184 -6.91 -7.57 -4.17
C ASP A 184 -7.42 -6.33 -4.93
N HIS A 185 -6.82 -5.99 -6.07
CA HIS A 185 -7.27 -4.92 -6.97
C HIS A 185 -8.12 -5.43 -8.15
N TRP A 186 -8.36 -6.75 -8.24
CA TRP A 186 -9.29 -7.28 -9.23
C TRP A 186 -10.75 -6.91 -8.85
N PRO A 187 -11.63 -6.55 -9.81
CA PRO A 187 -12.99 -6.08 -9.52
C PRO A 187 -13.86 -7.08 -8.76
N GLU A 188 -13.66 -8.37 -9.03
CA GLU A 188 -14.44 -9.47 -8.45
C GLU A 188 -13.61 -10.35 -7.52
N GLN A 189 -14.29 -11.09 -6.63
CA GLN A 189 -13.59 -12.02 -5.76
C GLN A 189 -13.15 -13.25 -6.54
N ILE A 190 -11.84 -13.43 -6.66
CA ILE A 190 -11.24 -14.60 -7.30
C ILE A 190 -11.20 -15.75 -6.29
N PRO A 191 -11.77 -16.94 -6.58
CA PRO A 191 -11.63 -18.13 -5.74
C PRO A 191 -10.16 -18.54 -5.54
N ASP A 192 -9.84 -19.08 -4.36
CA ASP A 192 -8.45 -19.43 -4.00
C ASP A 192 -7.86 -20.52 -4.90
N ASP A 193 -8.68 -21.49 -5.28
CA ASP A 193 -8.32 -22.60 -6.17
C ASP A 193 -8.03 -22.13 -7.60
N VAL A 194 -8.80 -21.15 -8.09
CA VAL A 194 -8.55 -20.47 -9.38
C VAL A 194 -7.25 -19.66 -9.31
N TRP A 195 -7.09 -18.82 -8.29
CA TRP A 195 -5.92 -17.95 -8.16
C TRP A 195 -4.59 -18.72 -8.03
N ARG A 196 -4.60 -19.87 -7.34
CA ARG A 196 -3.42 -20.74 -7.18
C ARG A 196 -2.86 -21.25 -8.51
N GLN A 197 -3.68 -21.31 -9.56
CA GLN A 197 -3.24 -21.73 -10.89
C GLN A 197 -2.31 -20.69 -11.52
N VAL A 198 -2.45 -19.40 -11.14
CA VAL A 198 -1.79 -18.27 -11.81
C VAL A 198 -0.88 -17.44 -10.89
N THR A 199 -0.52 -17.95 -9.70
CA THR A 199 0.38 -17.28 -8.73
C THR A 199 1.59 -18.13 -8.36
#